data_AF-A0A7C7SKS6-F1
#
_entry.id   AF-A0A7C7SKS6-F1
#
_cell.length_a   1.000
_cell.length_b   1.000
_cell.length_c   1.000
_cell.angle_alpha   90.00
_cell.angle_beta   90.00
_cell.angle_gamma   90.00
#
_symmetry.space_group_name_H-M   'P 1'
#
loop_
_entity.id
_entity.type
_entity.pdbx_description
1 polymer ?
#
loop_
_entity_poly.entity_id
_entity_poly.type
_entity_poly.pdbx_seq_one_letter_code
_entity_poly.pdbx_strand_id
1 'polypeptide(L)'
;MSPVRLVPALALALIACPQVIEEPGTEPAEEQPLSATQLFDGAAEQWAVPADLLAAIAWHESSFAPGDHEHTESRPAVGWMGLSPERVALAVQLSGIEIERIEDRTPNIYAGASVLDALRDELAPNAPEATVTAAWWPVVVAWADQEEEWLAHDFAADVFRTLQLGLDATTEGGESVSIRARRFQDLDSVAFSFAPYETGEERFGPGYPLASRRLLAHWSNFDSRANGIGDIERVVLHTTEGSYAGAVSWFRDSSSDVSSHYVIRKSDGEITRMVDDDDRAWHACRNNTDTVGIEHEGASSNPSTWTPAMLDASARLTAWLVNEYSIPIDRQHIVGHGEIQPSNCSGRSDPGAHFPWDDYMVAVTTYATGSAPVTPEITFTEPTGGDDTDPVH
;
A
#
# COMPACT_ATOMS: atom_id res chain seq x y z
N MET A 1 -32.91 21.36 -47.22
CA MET A 1 -33.38 20.08 -47.78
C MET A 1 -33.07 20.04 -49.27
N SER A 2 -32.06 19.25 -49.65
CA SER A 2 -31.75 18.84 -51.02
C SER A 2 -30.85 17.60 -50.96
N PRO A 3 -30.89 16.73 -51.98
CA PRO A 3 -31.14 15.31 -51.76
C PRO A 3 -29.87 14.44 -51.73
N VAL A 4 -29.99 13.33 -51.00
CA VAL A 4 -29.05 12.20 -51.00
C VAL A 4 -28.95 11.62 -52.41
N ARG A 5 -27.75 11.57 -52.98
CA ARG A 5 -27.44 10.85 -54.21
C ARG A 5 -27.13 9.40 -53.88
N LEU A 6 -27.95 8.46 -54.36
CA LEU A 6 -27.59 7.05 -54.45
C LEU A 6 -26.45 6.87 -55.47
N VAL A 7 -25.41 6.15 -55.08
CA VAL A 7 -24.32 5.67 -55.94
C VAL A 7 -24.65 4.22 -56.37
N PRO A 8 -24.43 3.83 -57.63
CA PRO A 8 -24.88 2.54 -58.15
C PRO A 8 -23.97 1.39 -57.70
N ALA A 9 -24.55 0.20 -57.57
CA ALA A 9 -23.86 -1.04 -57.27
C ALA A 9 -22.86 -1.39 -58.39
N LEU A 10 -21.58 -1.51 -58.03
CA LEU A 10 -20.52 -1.99 -58.91
C LEU A 10 -20.42 -3.51 -58.76
N ALA A 11 -20.54 -4.23 -59.86
CA ALA A 11 -20.37 -5.68 -59.92
C ALA A 11 -18.92 -6.07 -59.57
N LEU A 12 -18.78 -6.95 -58.57
CA LEU A 12 -17.50 -7.51 -58.13
C LEU A 12 -17.00 -8.54 -59.16
N ALA A 13 -15.86 -8.28 -59.79
CA ALA A 13 -15.13 -9.29 -60.55
C ALA A 13 -14.42 -10.21 -59.55
N LEU A 14 -14.70 -11.51 -59.62
CA LEU A 14 -14.00 -12.56 -58.88
C LEU A 14 -12.55 -12.64 -59.35
N ILE A 15 -11.63 -12.08 -58.57
CA ILE A 15 -10.20 -12.36 -58.67
C ILE A 15 -9.94 -13.61 -57.81
N ALA A 16 -9.42 -14.67 -58.43
CA ALA A 16 -9.01 -15.86 -57.73
C ALA A 16 -7.83 -15.54 -56.80
N CYS A 17 -8.02 -15.73 -55.49
CA CYS A 17 -6.92 -15.77 -54.52
C CYS A 17 -5.99 -16.95 -54.85
N PRO A 18 -4.66 -16.79 -54.83
CA PRO A 18 -3.77 -17.94 -54.80
C PRO A 18 -4.01 -18.68 -53.48
N GLN A 19 -4.20 -19.99 -53.55
CA GLN A 19 -4.34 -20.83 -52.37
C GLN A 19 -3.04 -20.75 -51.57
N VAL A 20 -3.13 -20.15 -50.38
CA VAL A 20 -2.13 -20.33 -49.34
C VAL A 20 -2.20 -21.81 -48.96
N ILE A 21 -1.10 -22.52 -49.18
CA ILE A 21 -0.91 -23.85 -48.63
C ILE A 21 -0.70 -23.61 -47.14
N GLU A 22 -1.74 -23.85 -46.32
CA GLU A 22 -1.61 -23.87 -44.87
C GLU A 22 -0.71 -25.05 -44.51
N GLU A 23 0.48 -24.74 -43.98
CA GLU A 23 1.26 -25.72 -43.25
C GLU A 23 0.50 -26.12 -41.97
N PRO A 24 0.57 -27.39 -41.55
CA PRO A 24 -0.19 -27.84 -40.40
C PRO A 24 0.41 -27.27 -39.11
N GLY A 25 -0.38 -26.42 -38.45
CA GLY A 25 -0.46 -26.31 -36.99
C GLY A 25 0.79 -25.86 -36.26
N THR A 26 1.13 -24.57 -36.35
CA THR A 26 1.56 -23.85 -35.15
C THR A 26 0.32 -23.22 -34.55
N GLU A 27 -0.15 -23.74 -33.42
CA GLU A 27 -1.02 -22.95 -32.54
C GLU A 27 -0.33 -21.59 -32.32
N PRO A 28 -1.06 -20.45 -32.37
CA PRO A 28 -0.47 -19.19 -31.98
C PRO A 28 0.09 -19.40 -30.57
N ALA A 29 1.39 -19.16 -30.40
CA ALA A 29 2.01 -19.21 -29.08
C ALA A 29 1.13 -18.38 -28.13
N GLU A 30 0.67 -18.97 -27.03
CA GLU A 30 0.02 -18.21 -25.97
C GLU A 30 0.95 -17.03 -25.65
N GLU A 31 0.49 -15.82 -25.96
CA GLU A 31 1.19 -14.60 -25.57
C GLU A 31 1.35 -14.66 -24.07
N GLN A 32 2.60 -14.87 -23.63
CA GLN A 32 2.91 -14.86 -22.20
C GLN A 32 2.48 -13.49 -21.66
N PRO A 33 1.75 -13.45 -20.54
CA PRO A 33 1.36 -12.17 -19.95
C PRO A 33 2.61 -11.34 -19.68
N LEU A 34 2.54 -10.03 -19.96
CA LEU A 34 3.64 -9.11 -19.72
C LEU A 34 4.06 -9.16 -18.25
N SER A 35 5.37 -9.13 -18.01
CA SER A 35 5.89 -9.02 -16.64
C SER A 35 5.50 -7.68 -16.02
N ALA A 36 5.51 -7.61 -14.68
CA ALA A 36 5.29 -6.36 -13.95
C ALA A 36 6.16 -5.20 -14.47
N THR A 37 7.46 -5.42 -14.70
CA THR A 37 8.37 -4.40 -15.28
C THR A 37 7.93 -3.96 -16.68
N GLN A 38 7.59 -4.91 -17.56
CA GLN A 38 7.12 -4.60 -18.92
C GLN A 38 5.80 -3.80 -18.91
N LEU A 39 4.94 -4.04 -17.93
CA LEU A 39 3.70 -3.28 -17.76
C LEU A 39 3.96 -1.84 -17.33
N PHE A 40 4.84 -1.63 -16.35
CA PHE A 40 5.21 -0.27 -15.93
C PHE A 40 5.92 0.49 -17.05
N ASP A 41 6.85 -0.15 -17.77
CA ASP A 41 7.56 0.46 -18.90
C ASP A 41 6.59 0.82 -20.04
N GLY A 42 5.66 -0.08 -20.38
CA GLY A 42 4.68 0.16 -21.43
C GLY A 42 3.67 1.27 -21.09
N ALA A 43 3.22 1.34 -19.82
CA ALA A 43 2.35 2.40 -19.36
C ALA A 43 3.08 3.75 -19.30
N ALA A 44 4.34 3.75 -18.85
CA ALA A 44 5.23 4.90 -18.84
C ALA A 44 5.46 5.48 -20.23
N GLU A 45 5.76 4.63 -21.21
CA GLU A 45 5.96 5.05 -22.61
C GLU A 45 4.67 5.63 -23.22
N GLN A 46 3.52 5.00 -22.97
CA GLN A 46 2.24 5.47 -23.51
C GLN A 46 1.81 6.83 -22.96
N TRP A 47 2.02 7.07 -21.66
CA TRP A 47 1.51 8.24 -20.95
C TRP A 47 2.60 9.22 -20.52
N ALA A 48 3.81 9.09 -21.06
CA ALA A 48 4.92 10.02 -20.82
C ALA A 48 5.21 10.21 -19.31
N VAL A 49 5.05 9.17 -18.49
CA VAL A 49 5.31 9.22 -17.03
C VAL A 49 6.48 8.29 -16.65
N PRO A 50 7.21 8.51 -15.55
CA PRO A 50 8.33 7.65 -15.19
C PRO A 50 7.87 6.27 -14.68
N ALA A 51 8.40 5.19 -15.24
CA ALA A 51 8.07 3.82 -14.83
C ALA A 51 8.37 3.56 -13.34
N ASP A 52 9.51 4.04 -12.83
CA ASP A 52 9.85 3.92 -11.41
C ASP A 52 8.84 4.64 -10.50
N LEU A 53 8.25 5.75 -10.97
CA LEU A 53 7.25 6.48 -10.19
C LEU A 53 5.94 5.70 -10.13
N LEU A 54 5.50 5.10 -11.25
CA LEU A 54 4.36 4.19 -11.27
C LEU A 54 4.56 3.01 -10.31
N ALA A 55 5.72 2.37 -10.37
CA ALA A 55 6.05 1.24 -9.52
C ALA A 55 6.11 1.65 -8.03
N ALA A 56 6.67 2.81 -7.70
CA ALA A 56 6.73 3.30 -6.32
C ALA A 56 5.34 3.65 -5.77
N ILE A 57 4.46 4.25 -6.59
CA ILE A 57 3.08 4.51 -6.20
C ILE A 57 2.31 3.21 -6.00
N ALA A 58 2.40 2.26 -6.93
CA ALA A 58 1.74 0.96 -6.80
C ALA A 58 2.24 0.16 -5.58
N TRP A 59 3.54 0.31 -5.27
CA TRP A 59 4.11 -0.24 -4.04
C TRP A 59 3.40 0.31 -2.81
N HIS A 60 3.27 1.63 -2.68
CA HIS A 60 2.65 2.25 -1.50
C HIS A 60 1.13 2.09 -1.45
N GLU A 61 0.44 2.16 -2.58
CA GLU A 61 -1.02 2.05 -2.63
C GLU A 61 -1.53 0.65 -2.29
N SER A 62 -0.92 -0.41 -2.85
CA SER A 62 -1.45 -1.77 -2.67
C SER A 62 -0.39 -2.86 -2.48
N SER A 63 0.89 -2.50 -2.43
CA SER A 63 1.99 -3.48 -2.45
C SER A 63 1.89 -4.44 -3.64
N PHE A 64 1.52 -3.94 -4.82
CA PHE A 64 1.28 -4.76 -6.02
C PHE A 64 0.23 -5.87 -5.82
N ALA A 65 -0.74 -5.66 -4.94
CA ALA A 65 -1.90 -6.53 -4.79
C ALA A 65 -3.10 -5.91 -5.55
N PRO A 66 -4.03 -6.73 -6.06
CA PRO A 66 -5.27 -6.24 -6.68
C PRO A 66 -6.22 -5.52 -5.68
N GLY A 67 -5.92 -5.60 -4.38
CA GLY A 67 -6.82 -5.20 -3.29
C GLY A 67 -7.71 -6.37 -2.86
N ASP A 68 -8.11 -6.40 -1.59
CA ASP A 68 -9.05 -7.39 -1.08
C ASP A 68 -10.45 -6.75 -0.92
N HIS A 69 -11.43 -7.24 -1.70
CA HIS A 69 -12.82 -6.82 -1.64
C HIS A 69 -13.51 -7.14 -0.31
N GLU A 70 -12.87 -7.94 0.55
CA GLU A 70 -13.41 -8.31 1.83
C GLU A 70 -13.18 -7.21 2.89
N HIS A 71 -12.21 -6.30 2.73
CA HIS A 71 -11.80 -5.32 3.75
C HIS A 71 -12.66 -4.04 3.71
N THR A 72 -13.56 -3.90 4.69
CA THR A 72 -14.28 -2.63 4.96
C THR A 72 -13.45 -1.66 5.81
N GLU A 73 -12.28 -2.10 6.25
CA GLU A 73 -11.39 -1.41 7.19
C GLU A 73 -10.39 -0.48 6.49
N SER A 74 -10.50 -0.36 5.16
CA SER A 74 -9.60 0.41 4.31
C SER A 74 -10.38 1.38 3.43
N ARG A 75 -9.75 2.50 3.05
CA ARG A 75 -10.31 3.42 2.06
C ARG A 75 -10.58 2.66 0.75
N PRO A 76 -11.77 2.78 0.13
CA PRO A 76 -12.07 2.12 -1.13
C PRO A 76 -11.04 2.48 -2.21
N ALA A 77 -10.37 1.46 -2.75
CA ALA A 77 -9.35 1.58 -3.78
C ALA A 77 -9.30 0.29 -4.60
N VAL A 78 -8.94 0.37 -5.88
CA VAL A 78 -8.92 -0.79 -6.77
C VAL A 78 -7.58 -0.99 -7.50
N GLY A 79 -7.16 -2.25 -7.58
CA GLY A 79 -6.00 -2.71 -8.34
C GLY A 79 -4.66 -2.23 -7.80
N TRP A 80 -3.60 -2.47 -8.58
CA TRP A 80 -2.22 -2.18 -8.20
C TRP A 80 -1.92 -0.70 -7.93
N MET A 81 -2.61 0.19 -8.63
CA MET A 81 -2.49 1.63 -8.47
C MET A 81 -3.42 2.18 -7.39
N GLY A 82 -4.20 1.34 -6.69
CA GLY A 82 -5.11 1.76 -5.62
C GLY A 82 -6.00 2.95 -5.99
N LEU A 83 -6.68 2.88 -7.14
CA LEU A 83 -7.48 4.00 -7.62
C LEU A 83 -8.74 4.17 -6.74
N SER A 84 -8.90 5.34 -6.11
CA SER A 84 -10.14 5.72 -5.42
C SER A 84 -11.33 5.79 -6.41
N PRO A 85 -12.59 5.71 -5.96
CA PRO A 85 -13.76 5.85 -6.84
C PRO A 85 -13.71 7.10 -7.73
N GLU A 86 -13.23 8.21 -7.19
CA GLU A 86 -13.02 9.47 -7.91
C GLU A 86 -11.94 9.33 -9.00
N ARG A 87 -10.81 8.67 -8.68
CA ARG A 87 -9.75 8.39 -9.65
C ARG A 87 -10.16 7.38 -10.71
N VAL A 88 -10.99 6.38 -10.39
CA VAL A 88 -11.55 5.46 -11.38
C VAL A 88 -12.36 6.24 -12.41
N ALA A 89 -13.25 7.14 -11.96
CA ALA A 89 -14.05 7.97 -12.87
C ALA A 89 -13.17 8.84 -13.78
N LEU A 90 -12.14 9.47 -13.22
CA LEU A 90 -11.18 10.26 -13.99
C LEU A 90 -10.37 9.40 -14.97
N ALA A 91 -9.87 8.24 -14.54
CA ALA A 91 -9.04 7.38 -15.36
C ALA A 91 -9.81 6.77 -16.54
N VAL A 92 -11.08 6.39 -16.35
CA VAL A 92 -11.97 5.95 -17.45
C VAL A 92 -12.12 7.05 -18.49
N GLN A 93 -12.31 8.30 -18.06
CA GLN A 93 -12.41 9.45 -18.96
C GLN A 93 -11.13 9.70 -19.75
N LEU A 94 -9.97 9.61 -19.10
CA LEU A 94 -8.67 9.92 -19.71
C LEU A 94 -8.17 8.79 -20.62
N SER A 95 -8.24 7.55 -20.14
CA SER A 95 -7.66 6.39 -20.83
C SER A 95 -8.60 5.74 -21.85
N GLY A 96 -9.92 5.93 -21.72
CA GLY A 96 -10.92 5.21 -22.50
C GLY A 96 -11.04 3.72 -22.15
N ILE A 97 -10.44 3.28 -21.04
CA ILE A 97 -10.58 1.93 -20.51
C ILE A 97 -11.98 1.79 -19.89
N GLU A 98 -12.68 0.69 -20.21
CA GLU A 98 -13.99 0.37 -19.65
C GLU A 98 -13.88 0.13 -18.13
N ILE A 99 -14.85 0.65 -17.37
CA ILE A 99 -14.82 0.63 -15.90
C ILE A 99 -14.73 -0.79 -15.33
N GLU A 100 -15.36 -1.77 -15.99
CA GLU A 100 -15.36 -3.18 -15.57
C GLU A 100 -13.99 -3.84 -15.67
N ARG A 101 -13.03 -3.20 -16.35
CA ARG A 101 -11.67 -3.73 -16.53
C ARG A 101 -10.66 -3.06 -15.61
N ILE A 102 -11.04 -2.02 -14.87
CA ILE A 102 -10.10 -1.22 -14.06
C ILE A 102 -9.50 -2.02 -12.90
N GLU A 103 -10.15 -3.09 -12.45
CA GLU A 103 -9.61 -4.00 -11.43
C GLU A 103 -8.55 -4.96 -11.99
N ASP A 104 -8.56 -5.19 -13.31
CA ASP A 104 -7.55 -6.03 -13.95
C ASP A 104 -6.18 -5.34 -13.89
N ARG A 105 -5.15 -6.12 -13.56
CA ARG A 105 -3.76 -5.66 -13.41
C ARG A 105 -3.28 -4.70 -14.50
N THR A 106 -3.41 -5.08 -15.77
CA THR A 106 -2.89 -4.28 -16.89
C THR A 106 -3.69 -2.98 -17.10
N PRO A 107 -5.03 -3.01 -17.30
CA PRO A 107 -5.80 -1.78 -17.40
C PRO A 107 -5.64 -0.86 -16.19
N ASN A 108 -5.53 -1.39 -14.97
CA ASN A 108 -5.33 -0.58 -13.77
C ASN A 108 -4.06 0.28 -13.81
N ILE A 109 -2.93 -0.32 -14.21
CA ILE A 109 -1.64 0.38 -14.33
C ILE A 109 -1.71 1.47 -15.40
N TYR A 110 -2.29 1.16 -16.57
CA TYR A 110 -2.43 2.14 -17.66
C TYR A 110 -3.43 3.26 -17.31
N ALA A 111 -4.48 2.94 -16.57
CA ALA A 111 -5.43 3.91 -16.04
C ALA A 111 -4.76 4.86 -15.04
N GLY A 112 -3.99 4.33 -14.09
CA GLY A 112 -3.20 5.15 -13.15
C GLY A 112 -2.17 6.04 -13.85
N ALA A 113 -1.49 5.53 -14.88
CA ALA A 113 -0.56 6.31 -15.68
C ALA A 113 -1.24 7.49 -16.38
N SER A 114 -2.46 7.30 -16.91
CA SER A 114 -3.23 8.40 -17.51
C SER A 114 -3.59 9.51 -16.51
N VAL A 115 -3.88 9.14 -15.26
CA VAL A 115 -4.17 10.11 -14.19
C VAL A 115 -2.91 10.89 -13.82
N LEU A 116 -1.75 10.23 -13.69
CA LEU A 116 -0.48 10.91 -13.41
C LEU A 116 -0.07 11.88 -14.52
N ASP A 117 -0.28 11.50 -15.79
CA ASP A 117 -0.03 12.37 -16.93
C ASP A 117 -0.89 13.65 -16.87
N ALA A 118 -2.20 13.49 -16.63
CA ALA A 118 -3.11 14.63 -16.48
C ALA A 118 -2.73 15.54 -15.29
N LEU A 119 -2.38 14.94 -14.14
CA LEU A 119 -1.92 15.70 -12.97
C LEU A 119 -0.58 16.41 -13.23
N ARG A 120 0.34 15.80 -13.98
CA ARG A 120 1.60 16.44 -14.39
C ARG A 120 1.33 17.66 -15.25
N ASP A 121 0.47 17.54 -16.26
CA ASP A 121 0.14 18.64 -17.15
C ASP A 121 -0.47 19.84 -16.42
N GLU A 122 -1.29 19.58 -15.40
CA GLU A 122 -1.91 20.63 -14.58
C GLU A 122 -0.94 21.26 -13.57
N LEU A 123 -0.24 20.44 -12.80
CA LEU A 123 0.45 20.86 -11.58
C LEU A 123 1.96 21.04 -11.76
N ALA A 124 2.55 20.32 -12.72
CA ALA A 124 3.98 20.27 -12.92
C ALA A 124 4.35 20.16 -14.41
N PRO A 125 3.93 21.10 -15.28
CA PRO A 125 4.14 21.00 -16.75
C PRO A 125 5.61 21.04 -17.18
N ASN A 126 6.53 21.34 -16.26
CA ASN A 126 7.98 21.30 -16.52
C ASN A 126 8.65 20.03 -15.96
N ALA A 127 7.91 19.13 -15.32
CA ALA A 127 8.45 17.88 -14.82
C ALA A 127 8.83 16.97 -16.01
N PRO A 128 10.04 16.38 -16.04
CA PRO A 128 10.46 15.53 -17.15
C PRO A 128 9.59 14.28 -17.29
N GLU A 129 9.18 13.98 -18.51
CA GLU A 129 8.26 12.87 -18.84
C GLU A 129 8.85 11.49 -18.48
N ALA A 130 10.06 11.20 -18.95
CA ALA A 130 10.67 9.87 -18.79
C ALA A 130 11.53 9.71 -17.52
N THR A 131 11.63 10.73 -16.66
CA THR A 131 12.53 10.70 -15.51
C THR A 131 11.90 11.38 -14.31
N VAL A 132 11.76 10.62 -13.22
CA VAL A 132 11.31 11.18 -11.95
C VAL A 132 12.38 12.13 -11.40
N THR A 133 11.95 13.32 -11.01
CA THR A 133 12.74 14.38 -10.36
C THR A 133 11.90 14.99 -9.24
N ALA A 134 12.46 15.87 -8.42
CA ALA A 134 11.71 16.59 -7.40
C ALA A 134 10.52 17.40 -7.98
N ALA A 135 10.55 17.75 -9.28
CA ALA A 135 9.43 18.43 -9.95
C ALA A 135 8.13 17.60 -10.01
N TRP A 136 8.22 16.27 -9.84
CA TRP A 136 7.03 15.41 -9.75
C TRP A 136 6.34 15.45 -8.39
N TRP A 137 6.92 16.11 -7.37
CA TRP A 137 6.36 16.17 -6.03
C TRP A 137 4.90 16.63 -5.98
N PRO A 138 4.49 17.76 -6.61
CA PRO A 138 3.09 18.21 -6.55
C PRO A 138 2.12 17.20 -7.17
N VAL A 139 2.56 16.43 -8.16
CA VAL A 139 1.78 15.38 -8.80
C VAL A 139 1.51 14.24 -7.81
N VAL A 140 2.51 13.82 -7.04
CA VAL A 140 2.35 12.74 -6.05
C VAL A 140 1.52 13.20 -4.84
N VAL A 141 1.66 14.47 -4.43
CA VAL A 141 0.80 15.06 -3.40
C VAL A 141 -0.67 15.06 -3.86
N ALA A 142 -0.94 15.53 -5.08
CA ALA A 142 -2.29 15.51 -5.62
C ALA A 142 -2.80 14.08 -5.86
N TRP A 143 -1.91 13.18 -6.27
CA TRP A 143 -2.22 11.76 -6.41
C TRP A 143 -2.77 11.25 -5.09
N ALA A 144 -2.15 11.50 -3.93
CA ALA A 144 -2.55 10.92 -2.64
C ALA A 144 -4.03 11.14 -2.27
N ASP A 145 -4.70 12.17 -2.84
CA ASP A 145 -6.14 12.44 -2.71
C ASP A 145 -6.61 12.47 -1.25
N GLN A 146 -5.81 13.06 -0.36
CA GLN A 146 -6.11 13.16 1.08
C GLN A 146 -6.77 14.51 1.40
N GLU A 147 -7.79 14.49 2.26
CA GLU A 147 -8.43 15.73 2.73
C GLU A 147 -7.46 16.60 3.53
N GLU A 148 -6.59 15.96 4.30
CA GLU A 148 -5.54 16.62 5.07
C GLU A 148 -4.27 16.76 4.23
N GLU A 149 -3.91 18.01 3.92
CA GLU A 149 -2.75 18.34 3.09
C GLU A 149 -1.46 17.66 3.58
N TRP A 150 -1.19 17.70 4.88
CA TRP A 150 0.03 17.10 5.43
C TRP A 150 0.12 15.58 5.19
N LEU A 151 -1.02 14.87 5.18
CA LEU A 151 -1.07 13.43 4.93
C LEU A 151 -0.78 13.11 3.46
N ALA A 152 -1.22 13.97 2.54
CA ALA A 152 -0.84 13.88 1.13
C ALA A 152 0.67 14.11 0.92
N HIS A 153 1.26 15.06 1.65
CA HIS A 153 2.70 15.30 1.64
C HIS A 153 3.50 14.15 2.26
N ASP A 154 2.96 13.48 3.27
CA ASP A 154 3.58 12.30 3.89
C ASP A 154 3.62 11.11 2.92
N PHE A 155 2.50 10.83 2.23
CA PHE A 155 2.46 9.84 1.16
C PHE A 155 3.50 10.14 0.06
N ALA A 156 3.61 11.40 -0.37
CA ALA A 156 4.64 11.81 -1.33
C ALA A 156 6.06 11.59 -0.78
N ALA A 157 6.30 11.88 0.50
CA ALA A 157 7.58 11.63 1.15
C ALA A 157 7.95 10.14 1.10
N ASP A 158 7.00 9.25 1.35
CA ASP A 158 7.20 7.80 1.33
C ASP A 158 7.52 7.26 -0.07
N VAL A 159 6.77 7.71 -1.08
CA VAL A 159 7.05 7.39 -2.49
C VAL A 159 8.47 7.84 -2.87
N PHE A 160 8.84 9.08 -2.56
CA PHE A 160 10.19 9.59 -2.86
C PHE A 160 11.28 8.90 -2.05
N ARG A 161 11.02 8.49 -0.81
CA ARG A 161 11.95 7.71 0.01
C ARG A 161 12.23 6.34 -0.63
N THR A 162 11.21 5.64 -1.10
CA THR A 162 11.39 4.38 -1.85
C THR A 162 12.20 4.61 -3.13
N LEU A 163 11.93 5.68 -3.88
CA LEU A 163 12.74 6.03 -5.05
C LEU A 163 14.21 6.33 -4.68
N GLN A 164 14.45 6.92 -3.50
CA GLN A 164 15.79 7.23 -3.02
C GLN A 164 16.60 6.00 -2.61
N LEU A 165 15.97 5.10 -1.86
CA LEU A 165 16.58 3.89 -1.34
C LEU A 165 16.62 2.75 -2.37
N GLY A 166 15.73 2.80 -3.37
CA GLY A 166 15.45 1.70 -4.25
C GLY A 166 14.39 0.76 -3.68
N LEU A 167 13.96 -0.18 -4.50
CA LEU A 167 13.02 -1.25 -4.14
C LEU A 167 13.47 -2.52 -4.84
N ASP A 168 13.46 -3.64 -4.12
CA ASP A 168 13.54 -4.99 -4.71
C ASP A 168 12.40 -5.79 -4.10
N ALA A 169 11.31 -5.96 -4.84
CA ALA A 169 10.09 -6.61 -4.38
C ALA A 169 9.72 -7.79 -5.29
N THR A 170 9.09 -8.79 -4.69
CA THR A 170 8.44 -9.91 -5.37
C THR A 170 6.94 -9.76 -5.23
N THR A 171 6.20 -9.83 -6.34
CA THR A 171 4.72 -9.80 -6.34
C THR A 171 4.14 -11.10 -5.81
N GLU A 172 2.84 -11.14 -5.52
CA GLU A 172 2.13 -12.40 -5.18
C GLU A 172 2.35 -13.49 -6.24
N GLY A 173 2.41 -13.11 -7.52
CA GLY A 173 2.67 -14.01 -8.64
C GLY A 173 4.13 -14.45 -8.81
N GLY A 174 5.05 -14.00 -7.95
CA GLY A 174 6.47 -14.32 -8.00
C GLY A 174 7.28 -13.49 -9.01
N GLU A 175 6.71 -12.40 -9.55
CA GLU A 175 7.43 -11.50 -10.46
C GLU A 175 8.30 -10.53 -9.66
N SER A 176 9.51 -10.27 -10.14
CA SER A 176 10.36 -9.23 -9.56
C SER A 176 9.98 -7.85 -10.07
N VAL A 177 9.87 -6.89 -9.15
CA VAL A 177 9.77 -5.46 -9.42
C VAL A 177 10.96 -4.80 -8.73
N SER A 178 11.78 -4.10 -9.51
CA SER A 178 12.95 -3.39 -8.97
C SER A 178 12.89 -1.92 -9.34
N ILE A 179 13.32 -1.08 -8.41
CA ILE A 179 13.52 0.35 -8.59
C ILE A 179 14.94 0.68 -8.20
N ARG A 180 15.68 1.28 -9.14
CA ARG A 180 17.05 1.70 -8.84
C ARG A 180 17.07 2.94 -7.94
N ALA A 181 17.76 2.82 -6.82
CA ALA A 181 18.08 3.90 -5.90
C ALA A 181 18.67 5.12 -6.64
N ARG A 182 18.18 6.32 -6.32
CA ARG A 182 18.67 7.57 -6.92
C ARG A 182 18.65 8.74 -5.95
N ARG A 183 19.51 9.73 -6.18
CA ARG A 183 19.43 11.00 -5.46
C ARG A 183 18.60 12.00 -6.25
N PHE A 184 17.73 12.72 -5.56
CA PHE A 184 16.97 13.82 -6.12
C PHE A 184 17.66 15.15 -5.80
N GLN A 185 17.99 15.91 -6.84
CA GLN A 185 18.34 17.30 -6.66
C GLN A 185 17.09 18.09 -6.26
N ASP A 186 17.27 19.09 -5.40
CA ASP A 186 16.24 20.03 -5.00
C ASP A 186 15.02 19.42 -4.28
N LEU A 187 15.08 18.17 -3.81
CA LEU A 187 13.99 17.56 -3.04
C LEU A 187 13.73 18.33 -1.74
N ASP A 188 14.78 18.80 -1.07
CA ASP A 188 14.63 19.63 0.15
C ASP A 188 13.97 21.00 -0.12
N SER A 189 13.81 21.38 -1.39
CA SER A 189 13.19 22.65 -1.81
C SER A 189 11.70 22.53 -2.16
N VAL A 190 11.17 21.30 -2.22
CA VAL A 190 9.73 21.10 -2.43
C VAL A 190 8.97 21.53 -1.18
N ALA A 191 7.72 21.96 -1.35
CA ALA A 191 6.87 22.29 -0.22
C ALA A 191 6.60 21.00 0.58
N PHE A 192 6.98 20.98 1.85
CA PHE A 192 6.53 19.98 2.81
C PHE A 192 5.44 20.58 3.69
N SER A 193 4.38 19.83 3.89
CA SER A 193 3.42 20.08 4.96
C SER A 193 3.62 19.00 6.02
N PHE A 194 3.77 19.41 7.27
CA PHE A 194 3.99 18.49 8.39
C PHE A 194 2.68 18.30 9.14
N ALA A 195 2.51 17.11 9.73
CA ALA A 195 1.42 16.87 10.65
C ALA A 195 1.36 18.02 11.67
N PRO A 196 0.16 18.54 11.98
CA PRO A 196 0.04 19.51 13.06
C PRO A 196 0.63 18.86 14.31
N TYR A 197 1.74 19.40 14.82
CA TYR A 197 2.17 19.07 16.17
C TYR A 197 1.02 19.48 17.07
N GLU A 198 0.42 18.54 17.80
CA GLU A 198 -0.56 18.87 18.83
C GLU A 198 0.15 19.70 19.90
N THR A 199 0.14 21.02 19.72
CA THR A 199 0.65 21.99 20.69
C THR A 199 -0.43 22.21 21.74
N GLY A 200 -0.58 21.29 22.68
CA GLY A 200 -1.26 21.63 23.93
C GLY A 200 -1.99 20.51 24.62
N GLU A 201 -1.67 20.35 25.92
CA GLU A 201 -2.57 20.10 27.06
C GLU A 201 -3.68 19.03 26.97
N GLU A 202 -3.78 18.22 25.93
CA GLU A 202 -4.68 17.08 25.92
C GLU A 202 -4.13 15.98 26.83
N ARG A 203 -4.93 15.58 27.81
CA ARG A 203 -4.63 14.43 28.66
C ARG A 203 -4.83 13.17 27.83
N PHE A 204 -3.75 12.72 27.24
CA PHE A 204 -3.68 11.46 26.52
C PHE A 204 -3.82 10.26 27.46
N GLY A 205 -4.61 9.27 27.05
CA GLY A 205 -4.71 7.98 27.72
C GLY A 205 -3.43 7.14 27.59
N PRO A 206 -3.36 6.00 28.27
CA PRO A 206 -2.24 5.04 28.19
C PRO A 206 -2.00 4.54 26.76
N GLY A 207 -0.74 4.43 26.37
CA GLY A 207 -0.33 3.83 25.09
C GLY A 207 1.17 3.95 24.84
N TYR A 208 1.62 3.42 23.70
CA TYR A 208 3.04 3.21 23.44
C TYR A 208 3.83 4.53 23.42
N PRO A 209 4.82 4.71 24.30
CA PRO A 209 5.51 5.99 24.46
C PRO A 209 6.45 6.34 23.29
N LEU A 210 6.77 5.38 22.42
CA LEU A 210 7.61 5.61 21.24
C LEU A 210 6.78 5.72 19.94
N ALA A 211 5.45 5.76 20.02
CA ALA A 211 4.63 6.18 18.90
C ALA A 211 4.99 7.64 18.56
N SER A 212 5.64 7.86 17.42
CA SER A 212 6.14 9.17 17.01
C SER A 212 5.02 10.13 16.62
N ARG A 213 3.82 9.61 16.34
CA ARG A 213 2.63 10.39 16.02
C ARG A 213 1.43 9.89 16.80
N ARG A 214 0.53 10.83 17.08
CA ARG A 214 -0.79 10.59 17.61
C ARG A 214 -1.78 11.37 16.76
N LEU A 215 -2.66 10.65 16.10
CA LEU A 215 -3.63 11.19 15.16
C LEU A 215 -4.93 10.47 15.42
N LEU A 216 -5.75 11.00 16.33
CA LEU A 216 -6.88 10.25 16.82
C LEU A 216 -7.86 9.90 15.71
N ALA A 217 -8.30 8.64 15.70
CA ALA A 217 -9.45 8.20 14.93
C ALA A 217 -10.66 9.08 15.25
N HIS A 218 -11.64 9.09 14.35
CA HIS A 218 -12.87 9.82 14.62
C HIS A 218 -13.53 9.23 15.88
N TRP A 219 -14.04 10.08 16.78
CA TRP A 219 -14.63 9.67 18.06
C TRP A 219 -15.82 8.71 17.93
N SER A 220 -16.43 8.62 16.75
CA SER A 220 -17.50 7.66 16.46
C SER A 220 -17.00 6.27 16.08
N ASN A 221 -15.68 6.06 15.95
CA ASN A 221 -15.08 4.81 15.48
C ASN A 221 -14.41 4.00 16.60
N PHE A 222 -14.61 4.40 17.85
CA PHE A 222 -14.17 3.68 19.04
C PHE A 222 -15.10 4.02 20.21
N ASP A 223 -15.02 3.25 21.29
CA ASP A 223 -15.72 3.55 22.55
C ASP A 223 -14.87 3.12 23.74
N SER A 224 -15.23 3.51 24.97
CA SER A 224 -14.41 3.17 26.12
C SER A 224 -14.50 1.69 26.53
N ARG A 225 -13.37 1.12 26.97
CA ARG A 225 -13.36 -0.21 27.61
C ARG A 225 -14.04 -0.17 28.97
N ALA A 226 -14.70 -1.27 29.34
CA ALA A 226 -15.46 -1.33 30.58
C ALA A 226 -14.56 -1.24 31.82
N ASN A 227 -13.40 -1.90 31.81
CA ASN A 227 -12.39 -1.86 32.88
C ASN A 227 -11.10 -1.14 32.45
N GLY A 228 -11.16 -0.30 31.42
CA GLY A 228 -9.98 0.37 30.85
C GLY A 228 -8.94 -0.64 30.38
N ILE A 229 -7.66 -0.34 30.64
CA ILE A 229 -6.53 -1.23 30.32
C ILE A 229 -6.59 -2.61 30.98
N GLY A 230 -7.39 -2.78 32.05
CA GLY A 230 -7.53 -4.06 32.75
C GLY A 230 -8.25 -5.14 31.95
N ASP A 231 -8.90 -4.77 30.84
CA ASP A 231 -9.51 -5.70 29.90
C ASP A 231 -8.52 -6.23 28.84
N ILE A 232 -7.33 -5.63 28.69
CA ILE A 232 -6.40 -5.98 27.62
C ILE A 232 -5.70 -7.31 27.93
N GLU A 233 -5.94 -8.31 27.08
CA GLU A 233 -5.37 -9.65 27.22
C GLU A 233 -4.59 -10.08 25.97
N ARG A 234 -4.77 -9.41 24.82
CA ARG A 234 -4.27 -9.88 23.52
C ARG A 234 -3.82 -8.74 22.60
N VAL A 235 -2.90 -9.06 21.70
CA VAL A 235 -2.46 -8.21 20.58
C VAL A 235 -2.88 -8.88 19.27
N VAL A 236 -3.55 -8.12 18.39
CA VAL A 236 -3.99 -8.61 17.08
C VAL A 236 -3.20 -7.86 16.01
N LEU A 237 -2.56 -8.61 15.12
CA LEU A 237 -1.81 -8.08 13.99
C LEU A 237 -2.69 -8.11 12.73
N HIS A 238 -2.69 -7.00 12.01
CA HIS A 238 -3.50 -6.74 10.82
C HIS A 238 -2.63 -6.25 9.66
N THR A 239 -3.18 -6.27 8.46
CA THR A 239 -2.70 -5.47 7.31
C THR A 239 -3.75 -4.44 6.95
N THR A 240 -3.29 -3.26 6.52
CA THR A 240 -4.20 -2.19 6.07
C THR A 240 -4.88 -2.52 4.74
N GLU A 241 -4.42 -3.54 4.01
CA GLU A 241 -4.79 -3.85 2.62
C GLU A 241 -4.75 -2.61 1.72
N GLY A 242 -3.76 -1.75 1.95
CA GLY A 242 -3.66 -0.43 1.34
C GLY A 242 -2.49 0.40 1.87
N SER A 243 -2.50 1.70 1.62
CA SER A 243 -1.46 2.62 2.08
C SER A 243 -1.62 3.04 3.55
N TYR A 244 -0.50 3.41 4.19
CA TYR A 244 -0.48 4.00 5.53
C TYR A 244 -1.36 5.25 5.60
N ALA A 245 -1.23 6.14 4.60
CA ALA A 245 -2.04 7.36 4.52
C ALA A 245 -3.54 7.04 4.35
N GLY A 246 -3.88 6.03 3.55
CA GLY A 246 -5.25 5.56 3.39
C GLY A 246 -5.87 5.07 4.71
N ALA A 247 -5.15 4.26 5.49
CA ALA A 247 -5.62 3.75 6.78
C ALA A 247 -5.83 4.88 7.80
N VAL A 248 -4.86 5.79 7.93
CA VAL A 248 -4.95 6.95 8.83
C VAL A 248 -6.16 7.83 8.48
N SER A 249 -6.36 8.13 7.19
CA SER A 249 -7.51 8.91 6.75
C SER A 249 -8.84 8.20 7.00
N TRP A 250 -8.91 6.89 6.74
CA TRP A 250 -10.14 6.12 6.86
C TRP A 250 -10.62 6.00 8.32
N PHE A 251 -9.72 5.77 9.26
CA PHE A 251 -10.09 5.75 10.68
C PHE A 251 -10.54 7.13 11.21
N ARG A 252 -10.20 8.22 10.51
CA ARG A 252 -10.62 9.59 10.81
C ARG A 252 -11.92 10.00 10.10
N ASP A 253 -12.40 9.18 9.19
CA ASP A 253 -13.73 9.34 8.59
C ASP A 253 -14.81 8.82 9.54
N SER A 254 -15.79 9.67 9.87
CA SER A 254 -16.91 9.31 10.74
C SER A 254 -17.81 8.18 10.22
N SER A 255 -17.68 7.82 8.94
CA SER A 255 -18.48 6.81 8.25
C SER A 255 -17.78 5.45 8.12
N SER A 256 -16.53 5.32 8.58
CA SER A 256 -15.79 4.07 8.41
C SER A 256 -16.23 2.94 9.33
N ASP A 257 -16.81 3.28 10.51
CA ASP A 257 -17.25 2.30 11.52
C ASP A 257 -16.15 1.30 11.94
N VAL A 258 -14.87 1.70 11.79
CA VAL A 258 -13.68 0.88 12.08
C VAL A 258 -12.52 1.73 12.58
N SER A 259 -11.64 1.13 13.37
CA SER A 259 -10.38 1.74 13.83
C SER A 259 -9.43 0.70 14.39
N SER A 260 -8.14 0.99 14.41
CA SER A 260 -7.13 0.25 15.17
C SER A 260 -6.44 1.15 16.21
N HIS A 261 -5.62 0.57 17.09
CA HIS A 261 -4.88 1.39 18.07
C HIS A 261 -3.64 1.99 17.44
N TYR A 262 -2.96 1.23 16.59
CA TYR A 262 -1.71 1.61 15.96
C TYR A 262 -1.71 1.30 14.47
N VAL A 263 -1.07 2.16 13.68
CA VAL A 263 -0.74 1.93 12.27
C VAL A 263 0.77 2.08 12.10
N ILE A 264 1.41 1.12 11.43
CA ILE A 264 2.84 1.08 11.20
C ILE A 264 3.13 1.24 9.71
N ARG A 265 3.96 2.22 9.40
CA ARG A 265 4.38 2.53 8.04
C ARG A 265 5.52 1.63 7.57
N LYS A 266 5.45 1.14 6.34
CA LYS A 266 6.43 0.18 5.82
C LYS A 266 7.76 0.79 5.37
N SER A 267 7.77 2.08 5.04
CA SER A 267 8.96 2.78 4.50
C SER A 267 10.06 2.98 5.56
N ASP A 268 9.68 3.08 6.83
CA ASP A 268 10.59 3.43 7.93
C ASP A 268 10.19 2.92 9.32
N GLY A 269 9.07 2.20 9.46
CA GLY A 269 8.60 1.69 10.75
C GLY A 269 7.99 2.77 11.64
N GLU A 270 7.61 3.94 11.11
CA GLU A 270 6.88 4.94 11.89
C GLU A 270 5.61 4.34 12.50
N ILE A 271 5.39 4.59 13.79
CA ILE A 271 4.20 4.14 14.51
C ILE A 271 3.32 5.35 14.80
N THR A 272 2.09 5.29 14.31
CA THR A 272 1.03 6.24 14.59
C THR A 272 -0.01 5.63 15.49
N ARG A 273 -0.30 6.30 16.60
CA ARG A 273 -1.37 5.92 17.50
C ARG A 273 -2.69 6.61 17.10
N MET A 274 -3.72 5.82 16.87
CA MET A 274 -5.04 6.26 16.41
C MET A 274 -6.10 6.17 17.53
N VAL A 275 -6.00 5.20 18.43
CA VAL A 275 -6.92 5.03 19.57
C VAL A 275 -6.10 4.82 20.85
N ASP A 276 -6.63 5.27 21.99
CA ASP A 276 -6.00 5.06 23.28
C ASP A 276 -6.18 3.63 23.77
N ASP A 277 -5.21 3.05 24.48
CA ASP A 277 -5.28 1.64 24.87
C ASP A 277 -6.40 1.38 25.89
N ASP A 278 -6.82 2.38 26.67
CA ASP A 278 -7.99 2.30 27.57
C ASP A 278 -9.33 2.47 26.85
N ASP A 279 -9.30 2.86 25.58
CA ASP A 279 -10.43 2.80 24.67
C ASP A 279 -10.37 1.52 23.82
N ARG A 280 -11.54 1.11 23.33
CA ARG A 280 -11.78 -0.05 22.49
C ARG A 280 -11.87 0.42 21.04
N ALA A 281 -10.78 0.23 20.29
CA ALA A 281 -10.81 0.36 18.84
C ALA A 281 -11.69 -0.73 18.18
N TRP A 282 -12.14 -0.48 16.95
CA TRP A 282 -13.06 -1.36 16.22
C TRP A 282 -12.34 -2.08 15.07
N HIS A 283 -11.56 -3.13 15.39
CA HIS A 283 -10.68 -3.81 14.42
C HIS A 283 -10.90 -5.34 14.30
N ALA A 284 -11.40 -6.02 15.32
CA ALA A 284 -11.49 -7.48 15.41
C ALA A 284 -12.91 -7.99 15.72
N CYS A 285 -13.93 -7.29 15.20
CA CYS A 285 -15.35 -7.57 15.39
C CYS A 285 -15.75 -7.83 16.86
N ARG A 286 -15.93 -9.09 17.27
CA ARG A 286 -16.36 -9.45 18.64
C ARG A 286 -15.20 -9.48 19.65
N ASN A 287 -13.97 -9.47 19.17
CA ASN A 287 -12.77 -9.54 20.00
C ASN A 287 -12.19 -8.16 20.35
N ASN A 288 -12.88 -7.06 20.01
CA ASN A 288 -12.40 -5.71 20.31
C ASN A 288 -12.20 -5.48 21.82
N THR A 289 -13.02 -6.11 22.66
CA THR A 289 -13.11 -5.82 24.10
C THR A 289 -11.80 -6.05 24.86
N ASP A 290 -11.01 -7.02 24.45
CA ASP A 290 -9.81 -7.48 25.15
C ASP A 290 -8.52 -7.43 24.31
N THR A 291 -8.58 -6.80 23.14
CA THR A 291 -7.46 -6.76 22.18
C THR A 291 -6.96 -5.34 21.89
N VAL A 292 -5.65 -5.24 21.64
CA VAL A 292 -5.02 -4.09 20.97
C VAL A 292 -4.70 -4.49 19.53
N GLY A 293 -5.26 -3.76 18.56
CA GLY A 293 -5.02 -3.93 17.13
C GLY A 293 -3.85 -3.10 16.59
N ILE A 294 -2.96 -3.74 15.84
CA ILE A 294 -1.82 -3.12 15.13
C ILE A 294 -1.96 -3.37 13.63
N GLU A 295 -2.13 -2.31 12.87
CA GLU A 295 -2.18 -2.30 11.41
C GLU A 295 -0.78 -2.17 10.80
N HIS A 296 -0.47 -3.00 9.83
CA HIS A 296 0.77 -2.95 9.06
C HIS A 296 0.47 -2.51 7.63
N GLU A 297 1.13 -1.45 7.17
CA GLU A 297 0.93 -0.95 5.82
C GLU A 297 1.24 -2.01 4.75
N GLY A 298 0.30 -2.22 3.84
CA GLY A 298 0.46 -3.05 2.65
C GLY A 298 -0.61 -4.12 2.53
N ALA A 299 -0.28 -5.23 1.87
CA ALA A 299 -1.23 -6.30 1.57
C ALA A 299 -0.72 -7.66 2.05
N SER A 300 -1.55 -8.42 2.76
CA SER A 300 -1.17 -9.71 3.35
C SER A 300 -0.85 -10.78 2.29
N SER A 301 -1.37 -10.63 1.07
CA SER A 301 -1.11 -11.51 -0.07
C SER A 301 0.28 -11.32 -0.69
N ASN A 302 0.93 -10.16 -0.51
CA ASN A 302 2.25 -9.92 -1.06
C ASN A 302 3.35 -10.25 -0.03
N PRO A 303 4.31 -11.16 -0.34
CA PRO A 303 5.39 -11.51 0.59
C PRO A 303 6.34 -10.35 0.93
N SER A 304 6.50 -9.39 0.02
CA SER A 304 7.40 -8.24 0.21
C SER A 304 6.82 -7.19 1.16
N THR A 305 5.52 -7.24 1.47
CA THR A 305 4.84 -6.30 2.38
C THR A 305 5.61 -6.16 3.70
N TRP A 306 6.17 -7.24 4.21
CA TRP A 306 6.80 -7.34 5.53
C TRP A 306 8.23 -6.77 5.55
N THR A 307 8.36 -5.45 5.41
CA THR A 307 9.68 -4.79 5.43
C THR A 307 10.36 -4.92 6.81
N PRO A 308 11.71 -4.99 6.85
CA PRO A 308 12.41 -5.10 8.14
C PRO A 308 12.15 -3.94 9.10
N ALA A 309 12.02 -2.72 8.59
CA ALA A 309 11.70 -1.55 9.41
C ALA A 309 10.33 -1.67 10.09
N MET A 310 9.31 -2.14 9.34
CA MET A 310 7.97 -2.34 9.85
C MET A 310 7.89 -3.46 10.90
N LEU A 311 8.54 -4.60 10.62
CA LEU A 311 8.57 -5.74 11.53
C LEU A 311 9.34 -5.41 12.82
N ASP A 312 10.45 -4.67 12.75
CA ASP A 312 11.20 -4.23 13.93
C ASP A 312 10.37 -3.31 14.82
N ALA A 313 9.74 -2.29 14.22
CA ALA A 313 8.86 -1.36 14.92
C ALA A 313 7.69 -2.10 15.60
N SER A 314 7.04 -2.99 14.85
CA SER A 314 5.94 -3.83 15.33
C SER A 314 6.37 -4.73 16.50
N ALA A 315 7.51 -5.41 16.38
CA ALA A 315 8.01 -6.28 17.44
C ALA A 315 8.34 -5.51 18.72
N ARG A 316 8.87 -4.29 18.62
CA ARG A 316 9.11 -3.41 19.78
C ARG A 316 7.82 -2.93 20.43
N LEU A 317 6.84 -2.52 19.63
CA LEU A 317 5.51 -2.14 20.10
C LEU A 317 4.84 -3.31 20.83
N THR A 318 4.78 -4.48 20.21
CA THR A 318 4.21 -5.70 20.82
C THR A 318 4.96 -6.09 22.09
N ALA A 319 6.30 -6.02 22.10
CA ALA A 319 7.11 -6.28 23.30
C ALA A 319 6.81 -5.30 24.45
N TRP A 320 6.48 -4.05 24.13
CA TRP A 320 6.02 -3.09 25.14
C TRP A 320 4.63 -3.44 25.64
N LEU A 321 3.68 -3.74 24.75
CA LEU A 321 2.30 -4.11 25.10
C LEU A 321 2.26 -5.33 26.02
N VAL A 322 3.04 -6.37 25.72
CA VAL A 322 3.07 -7.59 26.56
C VAL A 322 3.63 -7.32 27.96
N ASN A 323 4.60 -6.42 28.09
CA ASN A 323 5.16 -6.05 29.38
C ASN A 323 4.22 -5.12 30.16
N GLU A 324 3.63 -4.13 29.50
CA GLU A 324 2.73 -3.14 30.11
C GLU A 324 1.45 -3.81 30.64
N TYR A 325 0.87 -4.71 29.84
CA TYR A 325 -0.42 -5.35 30.15
C TYR A 325 -0.28 -6.79 30.65
N SER A 326 0.95 -7.25 30.92
CA SER A 326 1.23 -8.61 31.41
C SER A 326 0.65 -9.73 30.53
N ILE A 327 0.65 -9.52 29.21
CA ILE A 327 0.15 -10.47 28.22
C ILE A 327 1.19 -11.58 28.02
N PRO A 328 0.80 -12.88 28.05
CA PRO A 328 1.73 -13.97 27.74
C PRO A 328 2.30 -13.87 26.31
N ILE A 329 3.60 -14.13 26.16
CA ILE A 329 4.26 -14.14 24.84
C ILE A 329 4.06 -15.53 24.21
N ASP A 330 2.90 -15.74 23.60
CA ASP A 330 2.56 -16.94 22.85
C ASP A 330 1.55 -16.65 21.73
N ARG A 331 1.29 -17.66 20.89
CA ARG A 331 0.38 -17.58 19.74
C ARG A 331 -1.11 -17.67 20.12
N GLN A 332 -1.44 -17.71 21.41
CA GLN A 332 -2.82 -17.59 21.88
C GLN A 332 -3.18 -16.14 22.23
N HIS A 333 -2.17 -15.30 22.51
CA HIS A 333 -2.36 -13.92 22.93
C HIS A 333 -1.79 -12.89 21.96
N ILE A 334 -0.72 -13.21 21.22
CA ILE A 334 -0.31 -12.47 20.04
C ILE A 334 -0.85 -13.26 18.86
N VAL A 335 -1.82 -12.72 18.13
CA VAL A 335 -2.57 -13.44 17.09
C VAL A 335 -2.70 -12.60 15.82
N GLY A 336 -2.91 -13.27 14.70
CA GLY A 336 -3.36 -12.64 13.47
C GLY A 336 -4.87 -12.45 13.46
N HIS A 337 -5.34 -11.45 12.74
CA HIS A 337 -6.77 -11.17 12.58
C HIS A 337 -7.55 -12.39 12.04
N GLY A 338 -7.02 -13.08 11.03
CA GLY A 338 -7.62 -14.30 10.46
C GLY A 338 -7.68 -15.49 11.42
N GLU A 339 -6.95 -15.46 12.54
CA GLU A 339 -6.90 -16.57 13.51
C GLU A 339 -7.93 -16.45 14.63
N ILE A 340 -8.46 -15.25 14.86
CA ILE A 340 -9.30 -14.92 16.02
C ILE A 340 -10.78 -14.68 15.66
N GLN A 341 -11.11 -14.55 14.37
CA GLN A 341 -12.45 -14.18 13.92
C GLN A 341 -13.47 -15.34 14.06
N PRO A 342 -14.65 -15.11 14.67
CA PRO A 342 -15.72 -16.09 14.68
C PRO A 342 -16.33 -16.29 13.29
N SER A 343 -17.02 -17.42 13.07
CA SER A 343 -17.57 -17.82 11.76
C SER A 343 -18.62 -16.87 11.15
N ASN A 344 -19.12 -15.90 11.90
CA ASN A 344 -20.06 -14.86 11.42
C ASN A 344 -19.39 -13.53 11.08
N CYS A 345 -18.08 -13.44 11.30
CA CYS A 345 -17.18 -12.37 10.90
C CYS A 345 -15.98 -12.95 10.11
N SER A 346 -16.18 -14.15 9.52
CA SER A 346 -15.18 -14.92 8.78
C SER A 346 -14.94 -14.34 7.38
N GLY A 347 -13.71 -14.46 6.89
CA GLY A 347 -13.26 -13.98 5.58
C GLY A 347 -11.85 -13.40 5.68
N ARG A 348 -11.57 -12.73 6.81
CA ARG A 348 -10.25 -12.20 7.17
C ARG A 348 -9.18 -13.29 7.15
N SER A 349 -8.08 -13.00 6.48
CA SER A 349 -6.90 -13.87 6.42
C SER A 349 -5.63 -13.16 6.87
N ASP A 350 -5.66 -11.85 7.08
CA ASP A 350 -4.55 -11.02 7.52
C ASP A 350 -4.03 -11.42 8.92
N PRO A 351 -2.73 -11.35 9.19
CA PRO A 351 -1.65 -10.87 8.31
C PRO A 351 -1.18 -11.93 7.27
N GLY A 352 -1.93 -13.02 7.08
CA GLY A 352 -1.70 -13.96 5.99
C GLY A 352 -0.54 -14.92 6.20
N ALA A 353 -0.34 -15.79 5.21
CA ALA A 353 0.68 -16.84 5.24
C ALA A 353 2.12 -16.31 5.11
N HIS A 354 2.27 -15.06 4.68
CA HIS A 354 3.57 -14.43 4.46
C HIS A 354 4.14 -13.74 5.71
N PHE A 355 3.33 -13.55 6.76
CA PHE A 355 3.82 -12.97 8.01
C PHE A 355 4.89 -13.88 8.65
N PRO A 356 6.09 -13.36 8.98
CA PRO A 356 7.20 -14.16 9.48
C PRO A 356 7.05 -14.45 10.99
N TRP A 357 6.05 -15.26 11.35
CA TRP A 357 5.67 -15.51 12.75
C TRP A 357 6.82 -15.99 13.64
N ASP A 358 7.66 -16.92 13.18
CA ASP A 358 8.75 -17.46 13.99
C ASP A 358 9.78 -16.38 14.35
N ASP A 359 10.27 -15.64 13.36
CA ASP A 359 11.23 -14.54 13.55
C ASP A 359 10.62 -13.39 14.35
N TYR A 360 9.35 -13.07 14.09
CA TYR A 360 8.61 -12.04 14.83
C TYR A 360 8.48 -12.38 16.32
N MET A 361 8.10 -13.62 16.66
CA MET A 361 7.95 -14.04 18.07
C MET A 361 9.31 -14.10 18.79
N VAL A 362 10.40 -14.44 18.08
CA VAL A 362 11.77 -14.34 18.60
C VAL A 362 12.13 -12.87 18.89
N ALA A 363 11.81 -11.95 17.96
CA ALA A 363 12.07 -10.52 18.13
C ALA A 363 11.29 -9.94 19.32
N VAL A 364 9.98 -10.23 19.43
CA VAL A 364 9.14 -9.81 20.56
C VAL A 364 9.71 -10.31 21.89
N THR A 365 10.07 -11.60 21.98
CA THR A 365 10.67 -12.18 23.20
C THR A 365 11.99 -11.49 23.56
N THR A 366 12.83 -11.20 22.56
CA THR A 366 14.12 -10.54 22.74
C THR A 366 13.96 -9.14 23.30
N TYR A 367 13.04 -8.36 22.73
CA TYR A 367 12.74 -7.01 23.20
C TYR A 367 12.06 -7.00 24.57
N ALA A 368 11.10 -7.89 24.81
CA ALA A 368 10.35 -7.92 26.06
C ALA A 368 11.23 -8.31 27.27
N THR A 369 12.19 -9.22 27.08
CA THR A 369 13.08 -9.68 28.16
C THR A 369 14.28 -8.77 28.41
N GLY A 370 14.44 -7.68 27.65
CA GLY A 370 15.61 -6.80 27.73
C GLY A 370 16.93 -7.50 27.38
N SER A 371 16.86 -8.68 26.75
CA SER A 371 18.02 -9.48 26.36
C SER A 371 18.68 -8.97 25.08
N ALA A 372 18.35 -7.74 24.64
CA ALA A 372 18.95 -7.09 23.49
C ALA A 372 20.48 -7.25 23.57
N PRO A 373 21.11 -8.03 22.67
CA PRO A 373 22.54 -7.96 22.54
C PRO A 373 22.87 -6.50 22.18
N VAL A 374 23.98 -5.98 22.70
CA VAL A 374 24.42 -4.61 22.39
C VAL A 374 24.59 -4.40 20.88
N THR A 375 24.67 -5.48 20.08
CA THR A 375 24.28 -5.62 18.67
C THR A 375 24.23 -7.15 18.40
N PRO A 376 23.24 -7.72 17.69
CA PRO A 376 23.03 -7.45 16.27
C PRO A 376 21.60 -6.99 15.95
N GLU A 377 21.46 -6.30 14.81
CA GLU A 377 20.16 -6.16 14.13
C GLU A 377 19.51 -7.54 14.03
N ILE A 378 18.25 -7.65 14.48
CA ILE A 378 17.40 -8.74 14.01
C ILE A 378 17.20 -8.44 12.53
N THR A 379 18.01 -9.05 11.67
CA THR A 379 17.78 -8.99 10.23
C THR A 379 16.58 -9.87 9.94
N PHE A 380 15.40 -9.26 9.87
CA PHE A 380 14.37 -9.78 8.99
C PHE A 380 14.99 -9.80 7.60
N THR A 381 15.03 -10.97 6.95
CA THR A 381 15.73 -11.11 5.68
C THR A 381 15.16 -10.12 4.67
N GLU A 382 15.95 -9.11 4.32
CA GLU A 382 15.71 -8.29 3.13
C GLU A 382 15.63 -9.21 1.90
N PRO A 383 14.79 -8.88 0.89
CA PRO A 383 14.95 -9.44 -0.44
C PRO A 383 16.40 -9.18 -0.87
N THR A 384 17.15 -10.25 -1.10
CA THR A 384 18.61 -10.15 -1.28
C THR A 384 18.95 -9.30 -2.50
N GLY A 385 19.47 -8.10 -2.26
CA GLY A 385 20.12 -7.28 -3.27
C GLY A 385 21.31 -8.03 -3.87
N GLY A 386 21.38 -8.05 -5.20
CA GLY A 386 22.54 -8.57 -5.92
C GLY A 386 23.76 -7.69 -5.66
N ASP A 387 24.72 -8.22 -4.92
CA ASP A 387 26.06 -7.65 -4.80
C ASP A 387 26.78 -7.85 -6.13
N ASP A 388 26.82 -6.82 -6.97
CA ASP A 388 27.68 -6.79 -8.15
C ASP A 388 28.95 -6.00 -7.79
N THR A 389 29.93 -6.72 -7.26
CA THR A 389 31.29 -6.22 -7.15
C THR A 389 31.89 -6.09 -8.54
N ASP A 390 31.91 -4.87 -9.06
CA ASP A 390 32.64 -4.49 -10.27
C ASP A 390 34.16 -4.61 -10.03
N PRO A 391 34.94 -5.44 -10.76
CA PRO A 391 36.37 -5.42 -10.63
C PRO A 391 36.94 -4.37 -11.58
N VAL A 392 37.44 -3.30 -10.98
CA VAL A 392 38.47 -2.45 -11.57
C VAL A 392 39.67 -3.35 -11.93
N HIS A 393 39.88 -3.62 -13.22
CA HIS A 393 41.15 -3.44 -13.94
C HIS A 393 41.09 -3.86 -15.42
#